data_AF-A0A9Q1BCC6-F1
#
_entry.id   AF-A0A9Q1BCC6-F1
#
_cell.length_a   1.000
_cell.length_b   1.000
_cell.length_c   1.000
_cell.angle_alpha   90.00
_cell.angle_beta   90.00
_cell.angle_gamma   90.00
#
_symmetry.space_group_name_H-M   'P 1'
#
loop_
_entity.id
_entity.type
_entity.pdbx_description
1 polymer ?
#
loop_
_entity_poly.entity_id
_entity_poly.type
_entity_poly.pdbx_seq_one_letter_code
_entity_poly.pdbx_strand_id
1 'polypeptide(L)'
;MSVVPVFVGQCGNQIGNTLYEVLERVKEPLKTWVDHTGKRRAVLIDSEPKVLKYLSTKRSKSQSLESNFVKSRQGCGSNWALGINTKKFV
;
A
#
# COMPACT_ATOMS: atom_id res chain seq x y z
N MET A 1 -0.55 1.84 21.33
CA MET A 1 -1.38 2.48 20.28
C MET A 1 -0.81 2.04 18.93
N SER A 2 -1.64 1.70 17.95
CA SER A 2 -1.20 1.25 16.62
C SER A 2 -1.83 2.12 15.53
N VAL A 3 -1.11 2.31 14.43
CA VAL A 3 -1.58 3.07 13.27
C VAL A 3 -1.64 2.14 12.06
N VAL A 4 -2.73 2.24 11.29
CA VAL A 4 -2.91 1.50 10.03
C VAL A 4 -3.17 2.52 8.92
N PRO A 5 -2.13 3.05 8.24
CA PRO A 5 -2.30 3.92 7.09
C PRO A 5 -3.02 3.24 5.92
N VAL A 6 -3.84 4.03 5.23
CA VAL A 6 -4.46 3.68 3.95
C VAL A 6 -3.83 4.53 2.86
N PHE A 7 -3.18 3.89 1.90
CA PHE A 7 -2.58 4.54 0.74
C PHE A 7 -3.44 4.30 -0.48
N VAL A 8 -3.82 5.38 -1.18
CA VAL A 8 -4.75 5.31 -2.31
C VAL A 8 -4.09 5.85 -3.58
N GLY A 9 -4.18 5.08 -4.64
CA GLY A 9 -3.67 5.40 -5.97
C GLY A 9 -2.14 5.38 -6.07
N GLN A 10 -1.64 5.62 -7.28
CA GLN A 10 -0.22 5.53 -7.60
C GLN A 10 0.66 6.37 -6.67
N CYS A 11 0.35 7.66 -6.53
CA CYS A 11 1.15 8.59 -5.72
C CYS A 11 1.14 8.18 -4.24
N GLY A 12 -0.03 7.89 -3.68
CA GLY A 12 -0.17 7.48 -2.29
C GLY A 12 0.63 6.22 -1.97
N ASN A 13 0.57 5.22 -2.86
CA ASN A 13 1.32 3.96 -2.69
C ASN A 13 2.84 4.17 -2.77
N GLN A 14 3.32 5.05 -3.64
CA GLN A 14 4.73 5.37 -3.77
C GLN A 14 5.27 6.10 -2.53
N ILE A 15 4.55 7.12 -2.05
CA ILE A 15 4.90 7.86 -0.82
C ILE A 15 4.87 6.91 0.39
N GLY A 16 3.84 6.05 0.49
CA GLY A 16 3.73 5.08 1.55
C GLY A 16 4.91 4.10 1.60
N ASN A 17 5.41 3.67 0.43
CA ASN A 17 6.61 2.85 0.38
C ASN A 17 7.83 3.60 0.95
N THR A 18 8.07 4.85 0.54
CA THR A 18 9.16 5.68 1.05
C THR A 18 9.03 5.94 2.55
N LEU A 19 7.82 6.20 3.06
CA LEU A 19 7.59 6.40 4.49
C LEU A 19 8.13 5.22 5.29
N TYR A 20 7.78 4.00 4.91
CA TYR A 20 8.26 2.82 5.62
C TYR A 20 9.77 2.57 5.45
N GLU A 21 10.35 2.88 4.29
CA GLU A 21 11.81 2.85 4.13
C GLU A 21 12.51 3.82 5.08
N VAL A 22 11.93 5.00 5.32
CA VAL A 22 12.44 5.96 6.31
C VAL A 22 12.26 5.43 7.73
N LEU A 23 11.06 4.95 8.09
CA LEU A 23 10.77 4.39 9.42
C LEU A 23 11.72 3.25 9.80
N GLU A 24 12.06 2.38 8.85
CA GLU A 24 13.03 1.30 9.04
C GLU A 24 14.46 1.83 9.30
N ARG A 25 14.84 2.97 8.73
CA ARG A 25 16.15 3.61 8.96
C ARG A 25 16.25 4.30 10.30
N VAL A 26 15.20 5.04 10.69
CA VAL A 26 15.22 5.86 11.92
C VAL A 26 14.95 5.04 13.19
N LYS A 27 14.57 3.76 13.08
CA LYS A 27 14.25 2.88 14.21
C LYS A 27 13.20 3.47 15.18
N GLU A 28 12.33 4.34 14.67
CA GLU A 28 11.09 4.78 15.34
C GLU A 28 10.32 3.57 15.86
N PRO A 29 9.42 3.69 16.87
CA PRO A 29 8.81 2.53 17.50
C PRO A 29 8.01 1.73 16.46
N LEU A 30 8.68 0.75 15.86
CA LEU A 30 8.18 -0.03 14.74
C LEU A 30 6.87 -0.68 15.14
N LYS A 31 6.70 -1.01 16.42
CA LYS A 31 5.47 -1.55 17.01
C LYS A 31 4.19 -0.75 16.68
N THR A 32 4.30 0.56 16.43
CA THR A 32 3.17 1.40 16.00
C THR A 32 2.76 1.12 14.55
N TRP A 33 3.74 0.82 13.69
CA TRP A 33 3.61 0.74 12.22
C TRP A 33 3.70 -0.68 11.66
N VAL A 34 4.18 -1.64 12.45
CA VAL A 34 4.26 -3.07 12.14
C VAL A 34 3.54 -3.89 13.20
N ASP A 35 3.12 -5.10 12.84
CA ASP A 35 2.54 -6.05 13.78
C ASP A 35 3.62 -6.83 14.56
N HIS A 36 3.18 -7.77 15.40
CA HIS A 36 4.08 -8.59 16.22
C HIS A 36 4.97 -9.53 15.39
N THR A 37 4.63 -9.77 14.12
CA THR A 37 5.41 -10.58 13.17
C THR A 37 6.42 -9.74 12.38
N GLY A 38 6.40 -8.40 12.57
CA GLY A 38 7.22 -7.46 11.80
C GLY A 38 6.60 -7.06 10.45
N LYS A 39 5.36 -7.47 10.17
CA LYS A 39 4.67 -7.10 8.94
C LYS A 39 4.10 -5.69 9.05
N ARG A 40 4.28 -4.89 7.99
CA ARG A 40 3.79 -3.51 7.93
C ARG A 40 2.27 -3.46 8.00
N ARG A 41 1.76 -2.59 8.86
CA ARG A 41 0.33 -2.28 9.03
C ARG A 41 -0.11 -1.27 7.98
N ALA A 42 -0.51 -1.71 6.79
CA ALA A 42 -0.99 -0.78 5.76
C ALA A 42 -2.06 -1.42 4.90
N VAL A 43 -2.94 -0.60 4.33
CA VAL A 43 -3.82 -0.98 3.23
C VAL A 43 -3.39 -0.20 2.00
N LEU A 44 -3.10 -0.90 0.90
CA LEU A 44 -2.63 -0.29 -0.34
C LEU A 44 -3.71 -0.48 -1.41
N ILE A 45 -4.32 0.63 -1.82
CA ILE A 45 -5.44 0.64 -2.74
C ILE A 45 -4.98 1.21 -4.07
N ASP A 46 -5.23 0.51 -5.17
CA ASP A 46 -4.99 1.05 -6.50
C ASP A 46 -6.03 0.54 -7.51
N SER A 47 -6.47 1.43 -8.40
CA SER A 47 -7.34 1.03 -9.51
C SER A 47 -6.61 0.18 -10.55
N GLU A 48 -5.27 0.16 -10.55
CA GLU A 48 -4.45 -0.65 -11.45
C GLU A 48 -3.40 -1.47 -10.69
N PRO A 49 -3.08 -2.69 -11.12
CA PRO A 49 -2.14 -3.55 -10.41
C PRO A 49 -0.67 -3.13 -10.57
N LYS A 50 -0.35 -2.24 -11.50
CA LYS A 50 1.04 -1.95 -11.93
C LYS A 50 1.93 -1.52 -10.76
N VAL A 51 1.48 -0.54 -9.99
CA VAL A 51 2.24 0.04 -8.87
C VAL A 51 2.37 -0.98 -7.74
N LEU A 52 1.29 -1.66 -7.39
CA LEU A 52 1.28 -2.65 -6.31
C LEU A 52 2.18 -3.85 -6.62
N LYS A 53 2.17 -4.33 -7.87
CA LYS A 53 3.08 -5.39 -8.33
C LYS A 53 4.56 -4.97 -8.22
N TYR A 54 4.88 -3.74 -8.63
CA TYR A 54 6.23 -3.20 -8.49
C TYR A 54 6.68 -3.09 -7.03
N LEU A 55 5.78 -2.71 -6.12
CA LEU A 55 6.09 -2.66 -4.69
C LEU A 55 6.28 -4.06 -4.08
N SER A 56 5.59 -5.08 -4.60
CA SER A 56 5.73 -6.48 -4.20
C SER A 56 7.12 -7.04 -4.56
N THR A 57 7.60 -6.78 -5.78
CA THR A 57 8.88 -7.34 -6.28
C THR A 57 10.12 -6.78 -5.58
N LYS A 58 10.03 -5.59 -5.00
CA LYS A 58 11.14 -4.98 -4.24
C LYS A 58 11.39 -5.62 -2.88
N ARG A 59 10.57 -6.57 -2.43
CA ARG A 59 10.61 -7.08 -1.06
C ARG A 59 10.83 -8.58 -0.98
N SER A 60 11.38 -9.03 0.13
CA SER A 60 11.52 -10.45 0.41
C SER A 60 10.12 -11.10 0.54
N LYS A 61 10.04 -12.41 0.28
CA LYS A 61 8.80 -13.17 0.49
C LYS A 61 8.25 -13.04 1.91
N SER A 62 9.12 -12.92 2.92
CA SER A 62 8.72 -12.75 4.33
C SER A 62 8.12 -11.37 4.64
N GLN A 63 8.33 -10.37 3.77
CA GLN A 63 7.77 -9.02 3.89
C GLN A 63 6.68 -8.74 2.85
N SER A 64 6.10 -9.79 2.27
CA SER A 64 5.07 -9.67 1.25
C SER A 64 3.86 -8.88 1.76
N LEU A 65 3.45 -7.89 0.97
CA LEU A 65 2.25 -7.08 1.19
C LEU A 65 1.05 -7.57 0.36
N GLU A 66 1.15 -8.71 -0.32
CA GLU A 66 0.10 -9.18 -1.25
C GLU A 66 -1.29 -9.21 -0.61
N SER A 67 -1.38 -9.65 0.66
CA SER A 67 -2.64 -9.69 1.42
C SER A 67 -3.20 -8.32 1.81
N ASN A 68 -2.40 -7.26 1.67
CA ASN A 68 -2.76 -5.90 2.05
C ASN A 68 -3.18 -5.05 0.82
N PHE A 69 -3.16 -5.66 -0.36
CA PHE A 69 -3.51 -5.00 -1.62
C PHE A 69 -5.00 -5.08 -1.87
N VAL A 70 -5.60 -3.94 -2.18
CA VAL A 70 -6.98 -3.83 -2.66
C VAL A 70 -6.91 -3.24 -4.06
N LYS A 71 -7.21 -4.03 -5.09
CA LYS A 71 -6.94 -3.61 -6.47
C LYS A 71 -8.10 -3.85 -7.41
N SER A 72 -8.21 -2.98 -8.41
CA SER A 72 -9.14 -3.16 -9.52
C SER A 72 -8.37 -3.60 -10.78
N ARG A 73 -9.10 -4.04 -11.81
CA ARG A 73 -8.51 -4.42 -13.11
C ARG A 73 -8.34 -3.24 -14.08
N GLN A 74 -9.00 -2.11 -13.83
CA GLN A 74 -9.07 -0.99 -14.77
C GLN A 74 -8.78 0.34 -14.05
N GLY A 75 -7.92 1.19 -14.61
CA GLY A 75 -7.63 2.51 -14.06
C GLY A 75 -8.77 3.50 -14.15
N CYS A 76 -8.66 4.59 -13.39
CA CYS A 76 -9.61 5.70 -13.45
C CYS A 76 -9.35 6.68 -14.61
N GLY A 77 -8.22 6.57 -15.32
CA GLY A 77 -7.89 7.45 -16.46
C GLY A 77 -7.92 8.95 -16.11
N SER A 78 -7.45 9.31 -14.91
CA SER A 78 -7.54 10.67 -14.35
C SER A 78 -8.96 11.25 -14.25
N ASN A 79 -9.99 10.39 -14.29
CA ASN A 79 -11.38 10.78 -14.15
C ASN A 79 -11.89 10.44 -12.74
N TRP A 80 -12.27 11.47 -11.99
CA TRP A 80 -12.76 11.35 -10.62
C TRP A 80 -14.07 10.57 -10.51
N ALA A 81 -15.01 10.78 -11.45
CA ALA A 81 -16.32 10.11 -11.43
C ALA A 81 -16.17 8.59 -11.60
N LEU A 82 -15.21 8.14 -12.41
CA LEU A 82 -14.91 6.71 -12.54
C LEU A 82 -14.47 6.12 -11.20
N GLY A 83 -13.62 6.84 -10.46
CA GLY A 83 -13.08 6.41 -9.17
C GLY A 83 -14.14 6.17 -8.09
N ILE A 84 -15.22 6.96 -8.09
CA ILE A 84 -16.25 6.90 -7.05
C ILE A 84 -17.44 6.03 -7.46
N ASN A 85 -17.92 6.17 -8.70
CA ASN A 85 -19.22 5.62 -9.08
C ASN A 85 -19.12 4.23 -9.72
N THR A 86 -17.95 3.86 -10.25
CA THR A 86 -17.85 2.68 -11.13
C THR A 86 -16.82 1.65 -10.68
N LYS A 87 -15.95 1.98 -9.71
CA LYS A 87 -14.87 1.07 -9.31
C LYS A 87 -15.38 -0.09 -8.46
N LYS A 88 -14.98 -1.29 -8.89
CA LYS A 88 -15.10 -2.54 -8.14
C LYS A 88 -13.70 -3.08 -7.87
N PHE A 89 -13.33 -3.11 -6.59
CA PHE A 89 -12.09 -3.71 -6.13
C PHE A 89 -12.29 -5.20 -5.87
N VAL A 90 -11.24 -6.00 -6.09
CA VAL A 90 -11.23 -7.46 -5.90
C VAL A 90 -10.07 -7.84 -4.99
#